data_AF-A0A7V7BN44-F1
#
_entry.id   AF-A0A7V7BN44-F1
#
_cell.length_a   1.000
_cell.length_b   1.000
_cell.length_c   1.000
_cell.angle_alpha   90.00
_cell.angle_beta   90.00
_cell.angle_gamma   90.00
#
_symmetry.space_group_name_H-M   'P 1'
#
loop_
_entity.id
_entity.type
_entity.pdbx_description
1 polymer ?
#
loop_
_entity_poly.entity_id
_entity_poly.type
_entity_poly.pdbx_seq_one_letter_code
_entity_poly.pdbx_strand_id
1 'polypeptide(L)'
;MVTAAAERMMVDVERLNKDIALFPQVHEITKDMKLTHKGVSRLVMLDRYAFKDTEKITLTTGDFVVLTIKEDPKFPARGTGYIQDIDWEHNKAVVLVEEEFRGVFETEKEMKTGLITRSLDVIEKPLEIYFEQIAKRVATGLAAVEETVDKRQEWFQKFYEELASLNFIPAGRVLYGAGSDTAVTFFNCYVMPFVQDSRGGISEHRTQVMEIMSRGGGVGTNGSTLRPRNTLAKGVNGKSSGSVSWLDDIAKLTHLVEQGGSRRGAQMIMLADWHPDIVEFIISKMQNPRILRFLIDNTEDEHIKKLAKDKLKFTPLSETERAMYQGIVNYKAIPGTGGFSDKVIREAEDKLETGGHYSVHNSEFLTGANISVCLTKEFMDAVEKDEYYDLKFPDVENYNQVEMKIYNEEWHKVGDVREWEKLGHRVRVYRKIRAKELWNLINICATYSAEPGIFFIDNANDMTNARAYGHQVVATNPCGRE
;
A
#
# COMPACT_ATOMS: atom_id res chain seq x y z
N MET A 1 -2.39 -33.98 37.56
CA MET A 1 -2.13 -32.64 38.12
C MET A 1 -2.17 -31.65 36.97
N VAL A 2 -3.32 -31.02 36.76
CA VAL A 2 -3.45 -29.86 35.87
C VAL A 2 -2.71 -28.74 36.59
N THR A 3 -1.58 -28.31 36.05
CA THR A 3 -0.73 -27.29 36.64
C THR A 3 -1.49 -25.97 36.73
N ALA A 4 -1.27 -25.23 37.83
CA ALA A 4 -1.91 -23.98 38.23
C ALA A 4 -1.80 -22.79 37.24
N ALA A 5 -1.38 -23.02 36.00
CA ALA A 5 -1.27 -22.01 34.94
C ALA A 5 -2.59 -21.76 34.19
N ALA A 6 -3.57 -22.67 34.29
CA ALA A 6 -4.85 -22.54 33.57
C ALA A 6 -5.83 -21.51 34.20
N GLU A 7 -5.60 -21.08 35.44
CA GLU A 7 -6.52 -20.19 36.17
C GLU A 7 -6.40 -18.69 35.79
N ARG A 8 -5.48 -18.28 34.93
CA ARG A 8 -5.20 -16.86 34.61
C ARG A 8 -5.42 -16.44 33.16
N MET A 9 -6.37 -17.06 32.46
CA MET A 9 -6.76 -16.66 31.08
C MET A 9 -8.09 -15.88 31.04
N MET A 10 -8.38 -15.09 32.07
CA MET A 10 -9.50 -14.16 32.07
C MET A 10 -9.00 -12.76 32.41
N VAL A 11 -9.55 -11.76 31.73
CA VAL A 11 -9.27 -10.36 32.03
C VAL A 11 -9.93 -10.01 33.36
N ASP A 12 -9.14 -9.46 34.28
CA ASP A 12 -9.65 -8.84 35.51
C ASP A 12 -10.30 -7.49 35.15
N VAL A 13 -11.63 -7.51 34.99
CA VAL A 13 -12.42 -6.33 34.58
C VAL A 13 -12.38 -5.23 35.64
N GLU A 14 -12.35 -5.58 36.93
CA GLU A 14 -12.30 -4.58 38.00
C GLU A 14 -10.96 -3.85 38.00
N ARG A 15 -9.86 -4.59 37.83
CA ARG A 15 -8.53 -3.99 37.68
C ARG A 15 -8.45 -3.15 36.40
N LEU A 16 -8.91 -3.67 35.26
CA LEU A 16 -8.88 -2.94 34.00
C LEU A 16 -9.71 -1.65 34.06
N ASN A 17 -10.88 -1.65 34.71
CA ASN A 17 -11.66 -0.42 34.92
C ASN A 17 -10.93 0.61 35.80
N LYS A 18 -10.12 0.18 36.79
CA LYS A 18 -9.27 1.10 37.56
C LYS A 18 -8.19 1.72 36.69
N ASP A 19 -7.60 0.95 35.79
CA ASP A 19 -6.61 1.44 34.84
C ASP A 19 -7.25 2.43 33.85
N ILE A 20 -8.42 2.09 33.30
CA ILE A 20 -9.22 2.93 32.39
C ILE A 20 -9.52 4.30 33.00
N ALA A 21 -9.71 4.41 34.33
CA ALA A 21 -9.98 5.68 34.99
C ALA A 21 -8.87 6.73 34.80
N LEU A 22 -7.65 6.32 34.41
CA LEU A 22 -6.55 7.22 34.06
C LEU A 22 -6.62 7.75 32.62
N PHE A 23 -7.52 7.21 31.79
CA PHE A 23 -7.64 7.50 30.36
C PHE A 23 -9.04 8.03 30.05
N PRO A 24 -9.26 9.36 30.04
CA PRO A 24 -10.58 9.96 29.86
C PRO A 24 -11.25 9.64 28.51
N GLN A 25 -10.48 9.18 27.53
CA GLN A 25 -10.96 8.75 26.22
C GLN A 25 -11.71 7.41 26.27
N VAL A 26 -11.46 6.59 27.29
CA VAL A 26 -11.94 5.21 27.36
C VAL A 26 -13.10 5.09 28.34
N HIS A 27 -14.18 4.45 27.89
CA HIS A 27 -15.33 4.17 28.74
C HIS A 27 -15.14 2.88 29.53
N GLU A 28 -15.62 2.88 30.77
CA GLU A 28 -15.59 1.70 31.63
C GLU A 28 -16.37 0.52 31.02
N ILE A 29 -15.92 -0.69 31.36
CA ILE A 29 -16.59 -1.93 31.00
C ILE A 29 -17.83 -2.08 31.89
N THR A 30 -18.99 -2.19 31.25
CA THR A 30 -20.28 -2.42 31.91
C THR A 30 -20.77 -3.86 31.67
N LYS A 31 -21.64 -4.37 32.55
CA LYS A 31 -22.08 -5.78 32.55
C LYS A 31 -22.87 -6.20 31.30
N ASP A 32 -23.40 -5.24 30.57
CA ASP A 32 -24.18 -5.42 29.35
C ASP A 32 -23.30 -5.59 28.10
N MET A 33 -22.02 -5.23 28.14
CA MET A 33 -21.07 -5.38 27.03
C MET A 33 -20.71 -6.85 26.78
N LYS A 34 -20.78 -7.29 25.52
CA LYS A 34 -20.62 -8.70 25.12
C LYS A 34 -19.85 -8.89 23.81
N LEU A 35 -19.75 -7.89 22.94
CA LEU A 35 -19.18 -8.02 21.61
C LEU A 35 -17.65 -7.99 21.66
N THR A 36 -17.05 -9.18 21.60
CA THR A 36 -15.59 -9.38 21.73
C THR A 36 -14.91 -9.90 20.46
N HIS A 37 -15.72 -10.30 19.47
CA HIS A 37 -15.32 -11.07 18.28
C HIS A 37 -14.48 -12.33 18.63
N LYS A 38 -14.01 -13.07 17.61
CA LYS A 38 -13.16 -14.26 17.78
C LYS A 38 -12.10 -14.30 16.68
N GLY A 39 -11.01 -15.03 16.91
CA GLY A 39 -9.98 -15.25 15.90
C GLY A 39 -9.36 -13.96 15.39
N VAL A 40 -9.09 -13.94 14.09
CA VAL A 40 -8.51 -12.78 13.39
C VAL A 40 -9.35 -11.52 13.57
N SER A 41 -10.68 -11.61 13.65
CA SER A 41 -11.54 -10.43 13.86
C SER A 41 -11.33 -9.79 15.24
N ARG A 42 -11.13 -10.60 16.29
CA ARG A 42 -10.78 -10.12 17.63
C ARG A 42 -9.41 -9.45 17.63
N LEU A 43 -8.41 -10.11 17.06
CA LEU A 43 -7.07 -9.56 16.93
C LEU A 43 -7.10 -8.23 16.17
N VAL A 44 -7.79 -8.16 15.03
CA VAL A 44 -7.94 -6.94 14.25
C VAL A 44 -8.60 -5.84 15.08
N MET A 45 -9.69 -6.12 15.80
CA MET A 45 -10.33 -5.12 16.65
C MET A 45 -9.36 -4.53 17.67
N LEU A 46 -8.68 -5.39 18.42
CA LEU A 46 -7.77 -5.00 19.50
C LEU A 46 -6.52 -4.31 18.98
N ASP A 47 -5.94 -4.82 17.89
CA ASP A 47 -4.71 -4.29 17.31
C ASP A 47 -4.94 -2.97 16.57
N ARG A 48 -6.11 -2.79 15.93
CA ARG A 48 -6.32 -1.70 14.96
C ARG A 48 -7.27 -0.61 15.40
N TYR A 49 -8.20 -0.88 16.31
CA TYR A 49 -9.29 0.04 16.63
C TYR A 49 -9.42 0.34 18.12
N ALA A 50 -9.04 -0.59 18.98
CA ALA A 50 -9.03 -0.37 20.43
C ALA A 50 -8.03 0.73 20.81
N PHE A 51 -8.42 1.55 21.77
CA PHE A 51 -7.53 2.43 22.51
C PHE A 51 -6.59 1.58 23.38
N LYS A 52 -5.31 1.95 23.42
CA LYS A 52 -4.27 1.20 24.11
C LYS A 52 -3.45 2.13 25.00
N ASP A 53 -2.96 1.58 26.09
CA ASP A 53 -1.92 2.19 26.90
C ASP A 53 -0.55 2.01 26.22
N THR A 54 -0.26 2.89 25.27
CA THR A 54 0.98 2.85 24.47
C THR A 54 2.22 3.20 25.30
N GLU A 55 2.05 4.07 26.29
CA GLU A 55 3.10 4.50 27.22
C GLU A 55 3.35 3.49 28.35
N LYS A 56 2.53 2.45 28.46
CA LYS A 56 2.64 1.35 29.43
C LYS A 56 2.54 1.83 30.88
N ILE A 57 1.79 2.90 31.11
CA ILE A 57 1.60 3.53 32.42
C ILE A 57 1.02 2.53 33.44
N THR A 58 0.12 1.68 32.98
CA THR A 58 -0.65 0.73 33.80
C THR A 58 -0.25 -0.73 33.58
N LEU A 59 0.76 -0.99 32.74
CA LEU A 59 1.13 -2.36 32.37
C LEU A 59 1.69 -3.12 33.58
N THR A 60 1.09 -4.26 33.91
CA THR A 60 1.48 -5.10 35.04
C THR A 60 1.28 -6.59 34.77
N THR A 61 1.78 -7.42 35.68
CA THR A 61 1.63 -8.88 35.59
C THR A 61 0.16 -9.29 35.61
N GLY A 62 -0.18 -10.23 34.74
CA GLY A 62 -1.53 -10.71 34.50
C GLY A 62 -2.35 -9.87 33.53
N ASP A 63 -1.80 -8.78 32.97
CA ASP A 63 -2.51 -7.98 31.96
C ASP A 63 -2.66 -8.74 30.63
N PHE A 64 -3.80 -8.52 29.99
CA PHE A 64 -4.06 -8.95 28.62
C PHE A 64 -3.42 -7.96 27.65
N VAL A 65 -2.71 -8.47 26.65
CA VAL A 65 -1.89 -7.66 25.74
C VAL A 65 -2.01 -8.14 24.30
N VAL A 66 -1.81 -7.20 23.37
CA VAL A 66 -1.53 -7.49 21.96
C VAL A 66 -0.02 -7.38 21.77
N LEU A 67 0.59 -8.34 21.06
CA LEU A 67 2.03 -8.36 20.86
C LEU A 67 2.48 -8.92 19.52
N THR A 68 3.71 -8.60 19.15
CA THR A 68 4.41 -9.26 18.04
C THR A 68 4.93 -10.63 18.51
N ILE A 69 4.32 -11.69 18.00
CA ILE A 69 4.67 -13.08 18.34
C ILE A 69 5.86 -13.57 17.52
N LYS A 70 5.91 -13.20 16.24
CA LYS A 70 7.03 -13.52 15.34
C LYS A 70 7.55 -12.25 14.70
N GLU A 71 8.84 -12.01 14.89
CA GLU A 71 9.54 -10.93 14.22
C GLU A 71 9.82 -11.33 12.77
N ASP A 72 9.47 -10.46 11.83
CA ASP A 72 9.86 -10.57 10.44
C ASP A 72 10.04 -9.14 9.92
N PRO A 73 11.15 -8.81 9.24
CA PRO A 73 11.40 -7.45 8.75
C PRO A 73 10.34 -6.93 7.77
N LYS A 74 9.57 -7.83 7.15
CA LYS A 74 8.53 -7.50 6.17
C LYS A 74 7.12 -7.79 6.68
N PHE A 75 6.90 -8.90 7.37
CA PHE A 75 5.57 -9.40 7.74
C PHE A 75 5.52 -9.95 9.19
N PRO A 76 5.65 -9.08 10.21
CA PRO A 76 5.59 -9.52 11.60
C PRO A 76 4.23 -10.16 11.92
N ALA A 77 4.24 -11.26 12.67
CA ALA A 77 3.01 -11.91 13.12
C ALA A 77 2.57 -11.33 14.46
N ARG A 78 1.32 -10.88 14.54
CA ARG A 78 0.68 -10.35 15.75
C ARG A 78 -0.20 -11.41 16.40
N GLY A 79 -0.44 -11.27 17.69
CA GLY A 79 -1.49 -12.01 18.40
C GLY A 79 -1.70 -11.46 19.80
N THR A 80 -2.34 -12.24 20.65
CA THR A 80 -2.75 -11.82 21.99
C THR A 80 -2.31 -12.82 23.06
N GLY A 81 -2.19 -12.34 24.30
CA GLY A 81 -1.77 -13.15 25.42
C GLY A 81 -1.84 -12.43 26.76
N TYR A 82 -1.32 -13.08 27.79
CA TYR A 82 -1.32 -12.59 29.17
C TYR A 82 0.09 -12.48 29.72
N ILE A 83 0.45 -11.31 30.25
CA ILE A 83 1.74 -11.08 30.90
C ILE A 83 1.87 -12.02 32.10
N GLN A 84 2.95 -12.80 32.13
CA GLN A 84 3.29 -13.67 33.27
C GLN A 84 4.34 -13.03 34.17
N ASP A 85 5.27 -12.29 33.57
CA ASP A 85 6.35 -11.61 34.28
C ASP A 85 6.87 -10.43 33.46
N ILE A 86 7.36 -9.39 34.13
CA ILE A 86 7.95 -8.21 33.49
C ILE A 86 9.33 -7.95 34.10
N ASP A 87 10.32 -7.87 33.21
CA ASP A 87 11.68 -7.45 33.49
C ASP A 87 11.89 -6.04 32.93
N TRP A 88 11.66 -5.05 33.78
CA TRP A 88 11.84 -3.64 33.44
C TRP A 88 13.31 -3.25 33.23
N GLU A 89 14.25 -3.99 33.83
CA GLU A 89 15.69 -3.71 33.71
C GLU A 89 16.19 -4.05 32.30
N HIS A 90 15.70 -5.17 31.74
CA HIS A 90 16.08 -5.63 30.40
C HIS A 90 15.04 -5.32 29.31
N ASN A 91 14.04 -4.49 29.62
CA ASN A 91 12.94 -4.10 28.73
C ASN A 91 12.20 -5.30 28.11
N LYS A 92 11.91 -6.34 28.90
CA LYS A 92 11.30 -7.59 28.43
C LYS A 92 10.10 -8.01 29.25
N ALA A 93 9.18 -8.74 28.64
CA ALA A 93 8.14 -9.46 29.35
C ALA A 93 8.00 -10.90 28.86
N VAL A 94 7.60 -11.77 29.79
CA VAL A 94 7.19 -13.15 29.49
C VAL A 94 5.68 -13.15 29.30
N VAL A 95 5.21 -13.61 28.15
CA VAL A 95 3.79 -13.60 27.78
C VAL A 95 3.32 -15.01 27.47
N LEU A 96 2.21 -15.41 28.08
CA LEU A 96 1.46 -16.61 27.73
C LEU A 96 0.53 -16.28 26.56
N VAL A 97 0.89 -16.74 25.37
CA VAL A 97 0.15 -16.49 24.13
C VAL A 97 -1.10 -17.36 24.08
N GLU A 98 -2.22 -16.83 23.60
CA GLU A 98 -3.45 -17.59 23.38
C GLU A 98 -3.23 -18.73 22.38
N GLU A 99 -3.89 -19.88 22.60
CA GLU A 99 -3.62 -21.13 21.87
C GLU A 99 -3.74 -20.98 20.34
N GLU A 100 -4.69 -20.17 19.88
CA GLU A 100 -4.98 -19.94 18.47
C GLU A 100 -3.82 -19.26 17.70
N PHE A 101 -2.91 -18.56 18.39
CA PHE A 101 -1.77 -17.90 17.77
C PHE A 101 -0.44 -18.65 17.92
N ARG A 102 -0.42 -19.82 18.58
CA ARG A 102 0.83 -20.56 18.83
C ARG A 102 1.39 -21.28 17.60
N GLY A 103 0.62 -21.37 16.51
CA GLY A 103 1.04 -22.02 15.26
C GLY A 103 2.22 -21.35 14.55
N VAL A 104 2.58 -20.12 14.93
CA VAL A 104 3.72 -19.38 14.36
C VAL A 104 5.00 -19.47 15.20
N PHE A 105 4.98 -20.21 16.31
CA PHE A 105 6.17 -20.42 17.14
C PHE A 105 7.26 -21.17 16.39
N GLU A 106 8.51 -20.88 16.72
CA GLU A 106 9.67 -21.44 16.02
C GLU A 106 10.43 -22.44 16.88
N THR A 107 10.36 -22.31 18.21
CA THR A 107 11.09 -23.20 19.12
C THR A 107 10.17 -24.23 19.78
N GLU A 108 10.69 -25.45 19.96
CA GLU A 108 9.95 -26.50 20.69
C GLU A 108 9.57 -26.08 22.12
N LYS A 109 10.39 -25.24 22.75
CA LYS A 109 10.13 -24.73 24.10
C LYS A 109 8.87 -23.85 24.09
N GLU A 110 8.79 -22.88 23.19
CA GLU A 110 7.62 -22.00 23.05
C GLU A 110 6.36 -22.81 22.71
N MET A 111 6.46 -23.79 21.80
CA MET A 111 5.35 -24.69 21.45
C MET A 111 4.82 -25.49 22.64
N LYS A 112 5.71 -26.01 23.48
CA LYS A 112 5.34 -26.81 24.66
C LYS A 112 4.77 -25.96 25.81
N THR A 113 5.30 -24.75 26.02
CA THR A 113 4.94 -23.92 27.18
C THR A 113 3.85 -22.89 26.88
N GLY A 114 3.68 -22.46 25.63
CA GLY A 114 2.86 -21.31 25.28
C GLY A 114 3.50 -19.95 25.62
N LEU A 115 4.71 -19.95 26.20
CA LEU A 115 5.36 -18.75 26.72
C LEU A 115 6.42 -18.23 25.75
N ILE A 116 6.34 -16.94 25.45
CA ILE A 116 7.37 -16.21 24.69
C ILE A 116 7.93 -15.06 25.52
N THR A 117 9.19 -14.72 25.29
CA THR A 117 9.82 -13.51 25.84
C THR A 117 9.99 -12.50 24.72
N ARG A 118 9.43 -11.30 24.87
CA ARG A 118 9.51 -10.22 23.88
C ARG A 118 9.89 -8.90 24.53
N SER A 119 10.43 -7.98 23.73
CA SER A 119 10.66 -6.60 24.17
C SER A 119 9.32 -5.98 24.59
N LEU A 120 9.33 -5.14 25.63
CA LEU A 120 8.15 -4.33 25.96
C LEU A 120 7.75 -3.44 24.79
N ASP A 121 8.68 -3.03 23.92
CA ASP A 121 8.40 -2.15 22.77
C ASP A 121 7.38 -2.74 21.79
N VAL A 122 7.27 -4.06 21.72
CA VAL A 122 6.35 -4.77 20.82
C VAL A 122 5.09 -5.29 21.52
N ILE A 123 4.86 -4.85 22.76
CA ILE A 123 3.73 -5.21 23.60
C ILE A 123 2.87 -3.97 23.87
N GLU A 124 1.57 -4.12 23.68
CA GLU A 124 0.59 -3.07 23.92
C GLU A 124 -0.56 -3.61 24.77
N LYS A 125 -0.99 -2.82 25.76
CA LYS A 125 -2.15 -3.15 26.61
C LYS A 125 -3.40 -2.48 26.04
N PRO A 126 -4.33 -3.22 25.41
CA PRO A 126 -5.62 -2.66 25.02
C PRO A 126 -6.44 -2.32 26.26
N LEU A 127 -7.00 -1.11 26.29
CA LEU A 127 -7.94 -0.66 27.34
C LEU A 127 -9.40 -0.88 26.92
N GLU A 128 -9.64 -1.02 25.62
CA GLU A 128 -10.92 -1.41 25.05
C GLU A 128 -10.86 -2.87 24.59
N ILE A 129 -11.57 -3.75 25.31
CA ILE A 129 -11.62 -5.19 24.99
C ILE A 129 -12.99 -5.65 24.46
N TYR A 130 -13.99 -4.77 24.54
CA TYR A 130 -15.32 -4.92 23.96
C TYR A 130 -15.54 -3.88 22.86
N PHE A 131 -16.20 -4.28 21.77
CA PHE A 131 -16.57 -3.36 20.70
C PHE A 131 -17.50 -2.26 21.20
N GLU A 132 -18.34 -2.52 22.21
CA GLU A 132 -19.20 -1.51 22.81
C GLU A 132 -18.42 -0.38 23.49
N GLN A 133 -17.21 -0.65 24.02
CA GLN A 133 -16.35 0.43 24.53
C GLN A 133 -15.88 1.34 23.38
N ILE A 134 -15.40 0.74 22.28
CA ILE A 134 -15.04 1.45 21.05
C ILE A 134 -16.23 2.27 20.55
N ALA A 135 -17.42 1.69 20.51
CA ALA A 135 -18.65 2.36 20.10
C ALA A 135 -18.98 3.56 20.99
N LYS A 136 -18.84 3.44 22.32
CA LYS A 136 -19.02 4.58 23.25
C LYS A 136 -18.01 5.67 22.98
N ARG A 137 -16.72 5.36 22.87
CA ARG A 137 -15.67 6.35 22.58
C ARG A 137 -15.94 7.08 21.25
N VAL A 138 -16.26 6.33 20.20
CA VAL A 138 -16.58 6.89 18.87
C VAL A 138 -17.82 7.78 18.96
N ALA A 139 -18.89 7.33 19.63
CA ALA A 139 -20.09 8.13 19.83
C ALA A 139 -19.81 9.43 20.59
N THR A 140 -18.96 9.39 21.62
CA THR A 140 -18.51 10.59 22.36
C THR A 140 -17.78 11.56 21.42
N GLY A 141 -16.84 11.05 20.62
CA GLY A 141 -16.09 11.85 19.67
C GLY A 141 -16.96 12.50 18.58
N LEU A 142 -17.90 11.74 18.02
CA LEU A 142 -18.79 12.22 16.96
C LEU A 142 -19.81 13.25 17.49
N ALA A 143 -20.31 13.07 18.71
CA ALA A 143 -21.27 14.00 19.30
C ALA A 143 -20.61 15.30 19.82
N ALA A 144 -19.29 15.34 20.00
CA ALA A 144 -18.59 16.46 20.61
C ALA A 144 -18.74 17.81 19.86
N VAL A 145 -19.05 17.77 18.56
CA VAL A 145 -19.27 18.97 17.73
C VAL A 145 -20.55 19.73 18.10
N GLU A 146 -21.50 19.07 18.77
CA GLU A 146 -22.78 19.67 19.15
C GLU A 146 -22.59 20.77 20.20
N GLU A 147 -23.36 21.85 20.09
CA GLU A 147 -23.16 23.06 20.90
C GLU A 147 -23.60 22.91 22.35
N THR A 148 -24.70 22.20 22.60
CA THR A 148 -25.33 22.08 23.93
C THR A 148 -25.09 20.71 24.53
N VAL A 149 -25.05 20.64 25.87
CA VAL A 149 -24.90 19.36 26.59
C VAL A 149 -26.04 18.41 26.25
N ASP A 150 -27.27 18.90 26.18
CA ASP A 150 -28.44 18.09 25.82
C ASP A 150 -28.33 17.49 24.43
N LYS A 151 -27.83 18.27 23.44
CA LYS A 151 -27.60 17.77 22.08
C LYS A 151 -26.45 16.78 22.01
N ARG A 152 -25.36 17.01 22.73
CA ARG A 152 -24.25 16.04 22.83
C ARG A 152 -24.76 14.71 23.39
N GLN A 153 -25.58 14.73 24.43
CA GLN A 153 -26.15 13.51 25.01
C GLN A 153 -27.14 12.82 24.07
N GLU A 154 -28.02 13.59 23.41
CA GLU A 154 -28.97 13.07 22.41
C GLU A 154 -28.24 12.34 21.28
N TRP A 155 -27.22 12.98 20.69
CA TRP A 155 -26.48 12.40 19.57
C TRP A 155 -25.52 11.30 20.00
N PHE A 156 -24.90 11.40 21.19
CA PHE A 156 -24.13 10.31 21.77
C PHE A 156 -24.97 9.02 21.83
N GLN A 157 -26.18 9.10 22.39
CA GLN A 157 -27.05 7.94 22.52
C GLN A 157 -27.42 7.34 21.16
N LYS A 158 -27.81 8.20 20.20
CA LYS A 158 -28.13 7.78 18.83
C LYS A 158 -26.95 7.09 18.13
N PHE A 159 -25.76 7.69 18.17
CA PHE A 159 -24.57 7.08 17.56
C PHE A 159 -24.20 5.77 18.24
N TYR A 160 -24.23 5.73 19.57
CA TYR A 160 -23.91 4.53 20.33
C TYR A 160 -24.86 3.38 19.99
N GLU A 161 -26.17 3.64 19.92
CA GLU A 161 -27.17 2.63 19.56
C GLU A 161 -26.93 2.02 18.17
N GLU A 162 -26.69 2.86 17.15
CA GLU A 162 -26.43 2.39 15.79
C GLU A 162 -25.13 1.59 15.68
N LEU A 163 -24.07 2.03 16.38
CA LEU A 163 -22.77 1.37 16.40
C LEU A 163 -22.84 0.04 17.17
N ALA A 164 -23.34 0.05 18.40
CA ALA A 164 -23.42 -1.15 19.24
C ALA A 164 -24.35 -2.22 18.65
N SER A 165 -25.40 -1.80 17.93
CA SER A 165 -26.29 -2.72 17.21
C SER A 165 -25.73 -3.20 15.87
N LEU A 166 -24.57 -2.69 15.44
CA LEU A 166 -23.93 -2.99 14.15
C LEU A 166 -24.81 -2.68 12.93
N ASN A 167 -25.76 -1.74 13.05
CA ASN A 167 -26.59 -1.27 11.94
C ASN A 167 -25.73 -0.55 10.89
N PHE A 168 -24.65 0.08 11.35
CA PHE A 168 -23.67 0.75 10.53
C PHE A 168 -22.28 0.59 11.15
N ILE A 169 -21.27 0.38 10.30
CA ILE A 169 -19.87 0.34 10.72
C ILE A 169 -19.13 1.46 9.98
N PRO A 170 -18.64 2.49 10.67
CA PRO A 170 -17.92 3.57 10.02
C PRO A 170 -16.56 3.10 9.51
N ALA A 171 -15.97 3.94 8.66
CA ALA A 171 -14.60 3.75 8.20
C ALA A 171 -13.62 3.47 9.35
N GLY A 172 -12.63 2.60 9.11
CA GLY A 172 -11.68 2.21 10.15
C GLY A 172 -10.93 3.38 10.81
N ARG A 173 -10.70 4.49 10.10
CA ARG A 173 -10.10 5.70 10.71
C ARG A 173 -11.04 6.43 11.67
N VAL A 174 -12.33 6.39 11.44
CA VAL A 174 -13.33 6.91 12.38
C VAL A 174 -13.34 6.05 13.64
N LEU A 175 -13.34 4.72 13.50
CA LEU A 175 -13.28 3.78 14.64
C LEU A 175 -12.03 4.01 15.52
N TYR A 176 -10.88 4.25 14.90
CA TYR A 176 -9.62 4.50 15.59
C TYR A 176 -9.53 5.92 16.20
N GLY A 177 -9.90 6.95 15.43
CA GLY A 177 -9.64 8.35 15.78
C GLY A 177 -10.73 9.05 16.58
N ALA A 178 -12.00 8.73 16.36
CA ALA A 178 -13.09 9.45 17.02
C ALA A 178 -13.04 9.23 18.54
N GLY A 179 -12.96 10.32 19.29
CA GLY A 179 -12.92 10.31 20.75
C GLY A 179 -11.61 9.82 21.38
N SER A 180 -10.56 9.56 20.60
CA SER A 180 -9.25 9.13 21.13
C SER A 180 -8.24 10.25 21.34
N ASP A 181 -8.58 11.51 21.01
CA ASP A 181 -7.69 12.68 21.05
C ASP A 181 -6.38 12.52 20.26
N THR A 182 -6.31 11.52 19.37
CA THR A 182 -5.15 11.30 18.52
C THR A 182 -5.16 12.23 17.32
N ALA A 183 -3.98 12.71 16.90
CA ALA A 183 -3.80 13.61 15.76
C ALA A 183 -3.89 12.88 14.40
N VAL A 184 -4.92 12.05 14.23
CA VAL A 184 -5.20 11.30 13.00
C VAL A 184 -6.33 11.93 12.19
N THR A 185 -6.40 11.59 10.91
CA THR A 185 -7.56 11.95 10.09
C THR A 185 -8.67 10.92 10.21
N PHE A 186 -9.93 11.36 10.08
CA PHE A 186 -11.10 10.48 9.96
C PHE A 186 -11.36 10.02 8.52
N PHE A 187 -10.71 10.63 7.54
CA PHE A 187 -10.78 10.23 6.14
C PHE A 187 -9.73 9.15 5.85
N ASN A 188 -10.17 8.01 5.30
CA ASN A 188 -9.25 6.92 4.96
C ASN A 188 -8.39 7.23 3.72
N CYS A 189 -8.95 7.96 2.77
CA CYS A 189 -8.48 8.00 1.39
C CYS A 189 -8.48 9.42 0.87
N TYR A 190 -7.41 9.77 0.18
CA TYR A 190 -7.16 11.09 -0.39
C TYR A 190 -6.79 10.96 -1.85
N VAL A 191 -7.19 11.96 -2.63
CA VAL A 191 -6.75 12.15 -4.01
C VAL A 191 -6.01 13.47 -4.06
N MET A 192 -4.76 13.42 -4.51
CA MET A 192 -3.94 14.61 -4.66
C MET A 192 -4.28 15.32 -5.97
N PRO A 193 -4.24 16.67 -6.00
CA PRO A 193 -4.14 17.42 -7.24
C PRO A 193 -2.96 16.94 -8.11
N PHE A 194 -2.97 17.31 -9.38
CA PHE A 194 -1.83 17.02 -10.25
C PHE A 194 -0.55 17.67 -9.73
N VAL A 195 0.57 16.97 -9.94
CA VAL A 195 1.88 17.44 -9.51
C VAL A 195 2.31 18.63 -10.36
N GLN A 196 2.76 19.72 -9.73
CA GLN A 196 3.39 20.80 -10.48
C GLN A 196 4.77 20.37 -10.98
N ASP A 197 5.01 20.47 -12.29
CA ASP A 197 6.22 19.99 -12.98
C ASP A 197 7.46 20.87 -12.73
N SER A 198 7.88 20.91 -11.49
CA SER A 198 9.09 21.58 -11.02
C SER A 198 9.62 20.86 -9.78
N ARG A 199 10.90 21.08 -9.44
CA ARG A 199 11.48 20.50 -8.22
C ARG A 199 10.74 20.94 -6.95
N GLY A 200 10.33 22.21 -6.89
CA GLY A 200 9.55 22.75 -5.77
C GLY A 200 8.17 22.10 -5.69
N GLY A 201 7.48 21.99 -6.83
CA GLY A 201 6.17 21.34 -6.93
C GLY A 201 6.19 19.87 -6.52
N ILE A 202 7.20 19.11 -6.97
CA ILE A 202 7.40 17.72 -6.58
C ILE A 202 7.66 17.62 -5.06
N SER A 203 8.51 18.50 -4.50
CA SER A 203 8.80 18.52 -3.07
C SER A 203 7.57 18.86 -2.21
N GLU A 204 6.75 19.80 -2.66
CA GLU A 204 5.50 20.16 -1.98
C GLU A 204 4.51 18.99 -2.01
N HIS A 205 4.30 18.38 -3.19
CA HIS A 205 3.45 17.20 -3.34
C HIS A 205 3.92 16.06 -2.43
N ARG A 206 5.23 15.80 -2.40
CA ARG A 206 5.86 14.81 -1.52
C ARG A 206 5.62 15.11 -0.04
N THR A 207 5.69 16.37 0.36
CA THR A 207 5.43 16.81 1.74
C THR A 207 3.99 16.54 2.14
N GLN A 208 3.04 16.87 1.28
CA GLN A 208 1.61 16.63 1.53
C GLN A 208 1.26 15.14 1.57
N VAL A 209 1.80 14.33 0.65
CA VAL A 209 1.65 12.87 0.66
C VAL A 209 2.16 12.29 1.99
N MET A 210 3.35 12.70 2.42
CA MET A 210 3.96 12.24 3.66
C MET A 210 3.09 12.60 4.88
N GLU A 211 2.55 13.81 4.94
CA GLU A 211 1.71 14.27 6.05
C GLU A 211 0.34 13.55 6.09
N ILE A 212 -0.26 13.29 4.93
CA ILE A 212 -1.49 12.51 4.86
C ILE A 212 -1.23 11.08 5.36
N MET A 213 -0.13 10.46 4.93
CA MET A 213 0.24 9.12 5.35
C MET A 213 0.57 9.03 6.84
N SER A 214 1.28 10.02 7.41
CA SER A 214 1.63 10.02 8.84
C SER A 214 0.39 10.01 9.72
N ARG A 215 -0.69 10.69 9.28
CA ARG A 215 -2.01 10.70 9.92
C ARG A 215 -2.90 9.51 9.56
N GLY A 216 -2.40 8.61 8.71
CA GLY A 216 -3.05 7.34 8.36
C GLY A 216 -3.88 7.34 7.07
N GLY A 217 -3.87 8.41 6.28
CA GLY A 217 -4.56 8.46 4.99
C GLY A 217 -3.80 7.69 3.91
N GLY A 218 -4.52 6.94 3.08
CA GLY A 218 -4.01 6.43 1.80
C GLY A 218 -4.12 7.49 0.71
N VAL A 219 -3.18 7.51 -0.23
CA VAL A 219 -3.03 8.61 -1.20
C VAL A 219 -3.04 8.15 -2.65
N GLY A 220 -3.90 8.76 -3.47
CA GLY A 220 -3.87 8.67 -4.92
C GLY A 220 -3.08 9.83 -5.52
N THR A 221 -2.14 9.56 -6.43
CA THR A 221 -1.34 10.56 -7.14
C THR A 221 -1.37 10.29 -8.63
N ASN A 222 -1.64 11.32 -9.44
CA ASN A 222 -1.51 11.25 -10.89
C ASN A 222 -0.24 11.98 -11.35
N GLY A 223 0.69 11.24 -11.96
CA GLY A 223 1.98 11.74 -12.43
C GLY A 223 1.98 12.29 -13.85
N SER A 224 0.83 12.34 -14.53
CA SER A 224 0.73 12.69 -15.97
C SER A 224 1.19 14.10 -16.31
N THR A 225 1.34 14.97 -15.30
CA THR A 225 1.86 16.32 -15.48
C THR A 225 3.38 16.41 -15.42
N LEU A 226 4.07 15.36 -14.97
CA LEU A 226 5.54 15.35 -14.86
C LEU A 226 6.18 15.10 -16.22
N ARG A 227 7.20 15.90 -16.57
CA ARG A 227 7.82 15.82 -17.90
C ARG A 227 8.47 14.46 -18.18
N PRO A 228 8.42 13.98 -19.44
CA PRO A 228 9.02 12.71 -19.85
C PRO A 228 10.51 12.60 -19.60
N ARG A 229 11.02 11.37 -19.57
CA ARG A 229 12.45 11.08 -19.50
C ARG A 229 13.21 11.76 -20.65
N ASN A 230 14.41 12.28 -20.34
CA ASN A 230 15.30 12.99 -21.26
C ASN A 230 14.85 14.39 -21.71
N THR A 231 13.71 14.90 -21.26
CA THR A 231 13.30 16.30 -21.51
C THR A 231 14.34 17.28 -20.98
N LEU A 232 14.71 18.30 -21.76
CA LEU A 232 15.74 19.27 -21.39
C LEU A 232 15.38 20.08 -20.13
N ALA A 233 16.32 20.17 -19.19
CA ALA A 233 16.28 21.02 -18.01
C ALA A 233 17.13 22.27 -18.23
N LYS A 234 16.59 23.26 -18.97
CA LYS A 234 17.30 24.45 -19.46
C LYS A 234 18.10 25.20 -18.37
N GLY A 235 17.55 25.35 -17.17
CA GLY A 235 18.18 26.12 -16.10
C GLY A 235 19.45 25.52 -15.48
N VAL A 236 19.71 24.23 -15.71
CA VAL A 236 20.87 23.52 -15.11
C VAL A 236 21.69 22.75 -16.16
N ASN A 237 21.44 22.98 -17.45
CA ASN A 237 22.08 22.28 -18.57
C ASN A 237 22.05 20.73 -18.42
N GLY A 238 20.91 20.20 -17.99
CA GLY A 238 20.71 18.77 -17.72
C GLY A 238 19.50 18.18 -18.44
N LYS A 239 19.19 16.92 -18.15
CA LYS A 239 18.01 16.21 -18.66
C LYS A 239 17.18 15.65 -17.51
N SER A 240 15.85 15.60 -17.70
CA SER A 240 14.93 14.98 -16.75
C SER A 240 15.19 13.48 -16.62
N SER A 241 15.15 12.97 -15.40
CA SER A 241 15.09 11.52 -15.11
C SER A 241 13.75 10.89 -15.48
N GLY A 242 12.74 11.69 -15.85
CA GLY A 242 11.42 11.25 -16.29
C GLY A 242 10.40 11.09 -15.17
N SER A 243 9.14 11.03 -15.57
CA SER A 243 7.99 10.96 -14.66
C SER A 243 8.07 9.73 -13.75
N VAL A 244 8.37 8.57 -14.33
CA VAL A 244 8.41 7.27 -13.64
C VAL A 244 9.47 7.22 -12.54
N SER A 245 10.61 7.89 -12.74
CA SER A 245 11.67 7.99 -11.71
C SER A 245 11.24 8.83 -10.50
N TRP A 246 10.47 9.90 -10.71
CA TRP A 246 9.94 10.72 -9.61
C TRP A 246 8.80 10.02 -8.90
N LEU A 247 7.96 9.31 -9.64
CA LEU A 247 6.89 8.49 -9.07
C LEU A 247 7.43 7.38 -8.17
N ASP A 248 8.60 6.81 -8.50
CA ASP A 248 9.32 5.86 -7.62
C ASP A 248 9.77 6.49 -6.30
N ASP A 249 10.20 7.76 -6.30
CA ASP A 249 10.51 8.48 -5.05
C ASP A 249 9.27 8.62 -4.16
N ILE A 250 8.12 8.99 -4.74
CA ILE A 250 6.86 9.08 -4.00
C ILE A 250 6.45 7.69 -3.49
N ALA A 251 6.56 6.63 -4.30
CA ALA A 251 6.24 5.27 -3.86
C ALA A 251 7.10 4.81 -2.68
N LYS A 252 8.38 5.21 -2.63
CA LYS A 252 9.28 4.86 -1.52
C LYS A 252 8.88 5.48 -0.19
N LEU A 253 8.13 6.58 -0.18
CA LEU A 253 7.59 7.17 1.07
C LEU A 253 6.76 6.17 1.87
N THR A 254 6.01 5.30 1.19
CA THR A 254 5.17 4.27 1.81
C THR A 254 5.96 3.33 2.73
N HIS A 255 7.25 3.10 2.43
CA HIS A 255 8.13 2.25 3.24
C HIS A 255 8.75 2.98 4.43
N LEU A 256 8.73 4.32 4.42
CA LEU A 256 9.32 5.17 5.47
C LEU A 256 8.29 5.64 6.50
N VAL A 257 7.03 5.78 6.08
CA VAL A 257 5.95 6.30 6.93
C VAL A 257 5.07 5.15 7.42
N GLU A 258 5.20 4.81 8.69
CA GLU A 258 4.27 3.91 9.36
C GLU A 258 2.99 4.66 9.75
N GLN A 259 1.86 4.23 9.19
CA GLN A 259 0.54 4.76 9.49
C GLN A 259 0.07 4.30 10.86
N GLY A 260 -0.01 5.22 11.83
CA GLY A 260 -0.57 4.95 13.16
C GLY A 260 0.14 3.82 13.92
N GLY A 261 1.47 3.72 13.77
CA GLY A 261 2.35 2.84 14.55
C GLY A 261 2.33 1.34 14.22
N SER A 262 1.53 0.88 13.24
CA SER A 262 1.42 -0.56 12.94
C SER A 262 1.22 -0.94 11.47
N ARG A 263 1.04 0.02 10.56
CA ARG A 263 0.73 -0.26 9.15
C ARG A 263 1.64 0.49 8.19
N ARG A 264 1.92 -0.11 7.04
CA ARG A 264 2.54 0.61 5.91
C ARG A 264 1.53 1.58 5.29
N GLY A 265 2.05 2.64 4.66
CA GLY A 265 1.28 3.52 3.81
C GLY A 265 0.51 2.78 2.71
N ALA A 266 -0.56 3.39 2.20
CA ALA A 266 -1.22 2.93 0.99
C ALA A 266 -1.13 4.02 -0.06
N GLN A 267 -0.63 3.67 -1.25
CA GLN A 267 -0.47 4.61 -2.34
C GLN A 267 -0.92 4.01 -3.68
N MET A 268 -1.68 4.78 -4.45
CA MET A 268 -1.94 4.53 -5.86
C MET A 268 -1.29 5.62 -6.68
N ILE A 269 -0.53 5.21 -7.68
CA ILE A 269 0.08 6.11 -8.66
C ILE A 269 -0.58 5.87 -10.02
N MET A 270 -0.85 6.95 -10.74
CA MET A 270 -1.48 6.89 -12.04
C MET A 270 -0.68 7.63 -13.10
N LEU A 271 -0.82 7.15 -14.33
CA LEU A 271 -0.28 7.80 -15.52
C LEU A 271 -1.26 7.63 -16.68
N ALA A 272 -1.48 8.71 -17.45
CA ALA A 272 -2.39 8.70 -18.58
C ALA A 272 -1.80 7.97 -19.79
N ASP A 273 -2.69 7.35 -20.57
CA ASP A 273 -2.38 6.61 -21.80
C ASP A 273 -1.58 7.40 -22.83
N TRP A 274 -1.81 8.71 -22.96
CA TRP A 274 -1.09 9.61 -23.86
C TRP A 274 0.31 9.96 -23.38
N HIS A 275 0.69 9.63 -22.15
CA HIS A 275 1.96 10.08 -21.59
C HIS A 275 3.16 9.35 -22.24
N PRO A 276 4.24 10.05 -22.66
CA PRO A 276 5.38 9.42 -23.33
C PRO A 276 6.11 8.33 -22.53
N ASP A 277 6.08 8.40 -21.20
CA ASP A 277 6.70 7.39 -20.33
C ASP A 277 5.74 6.20 -20.00
N ILE A 278 4.55 6.10 -20.60
CA ILE A 278 3.53 5.09 -20.22
C ILE A 278 4.03 3.64 -20.33
N VAL A 279 4.84 3.33 -21.34
CA VAL A 279 5.40 1.98 -21.52
C VAL A 279 6.38 1.64 -20.40
N GLU A 280 7.23 2.60 -20.01
CA GLU A 280 8.17 2.44 -18.89
C GLU A 280 7.38 2.23 -17.59
N PHE A 281 6.34 3.03 -17.37
CA PHE A 281 5.49 2.93 -16.19
C PHE A 281 4.85 1.56 -16.04
N ILE A 282 4.28 0.99 -17.11
CA ILE A 282 3.65 -0.33 -17.09
C ILE A 282 4.68 -1.45 -16.86
N ILE A 283 5.80 -1.44 -17.59
CA ILE A 283 6.83 -2.48 -17.49
C ILE A 283 7.53 -2.45 -16.11
N SER A 284 7.62 -1.28 -15.47
CA SER A 284 8.33 -1.08 -14.21
C SER A 284 7.91 -2.03 -13.09
N LYS A 285 6.65 -2.49 -13.07
CA LYS A 285 6.10 -3.37 -12.04
C LYS A 285 6.15 -4.86 -12.40
N MET A 286 6.51 -5.21 -13.63
CA MET A 286 6.60 -6.61 -14.05
C MET A 286 7.84 -7.30 -13.45
N GLN A 287 7.63 -8.14 -12.43
CA GLN A 287 8.73 -8.85 -11.75
C GLN A 287 9.00 -10.25 -12.30
N ASN A 288 8.16 -10.76 -13.22
CA ASN A 288 8.30 -12.11 -13.77
C ASN A 288 9.19 -12.09 -15.04
N PRO A 289 10.42 -12.65 -15.00
CA PRO A 289 11.32 -12.64 -16.16
C PRO A 289 10.77 -13.38 -17.37
N ARG A 290 9.92 -14.40 -17.16
CA ARG A 290 9.30 -15.16 -18.26
C ARG A 290 8.34 -14.29 -19.05
N ILE A 291 7.62 -13.40 -18.37
CA ILE A 291 6.67 -12.47 -19.02
C ILE A 291 7.41 -11.36 -19.74
N LEU A 292 8.52 -10.86 -19.20
CA LEU A 292 9.38 -9.92 -19.92
C LEU A 292 9.91 -10.54 -21.20
N ARG A 293 10.36 -11.80 -21.17
CA ARG A 293 10.75 -12.54 -22.38
C ARG A 293 9.59 -12.72 -23.35
N PHE A 294 8.43 -13.13 -22.86
CA PHE A 294 7.22 -13.24 -23.68
C PHE A 294 6.89 -11.92 -24.40
N LEU A 295 6.96 -10.77 -23.69
CA LEU A 295 6.76 -9.46 -24.29
C LEU A 295 7.79 -9.18 -25.39
N ILE A 296 9.07 -9.48 -25.16
CA ILE A 296 10.14 -9.30 -26.16
C ILE A 296 9.86 -10.07 -27.45
N ASP A 297 9.36 -11.30 -27.32
CA ASP A 297 9.17 -12.23 -28.44
C ASP A 297 7.84 -12.01 -29.18
N ASN A 298 6.82 -11.39 -28.54
CA ASN A 298 5.44 -11.35 -29.07
C ASN A 298 4.91 -9.93 -29.38
N THR A 299 5.60 -8.86 -28.98
CA THR A 299 5.22 -7.49 -29.37
C THR A 299 5.85 -7.12 -30.72
N GLU A 300 5.16 -6.32 -31.52
CA GLU A 300 5.73 -5.71 -32.72
C GLU A 300 6.41 -4.35 -32.39
N ASP A 301 6.14 -3.80 -31.21
CA ASP A 301 6.62 -2.50 -30.79
C ASP A 301 8.06 -2.51 -30.26
N GLU A 302 8.99 -1.88 -30.98
CA GLU A 302 10.42 -1.88 -30.65
C GLU A 302 10.75 -1.22 -29.29
N HIS A 303 9.93 -0.28 -28.82
CA HIS A 303 10.17 0.36 -27.53
C HIS A 303 9.75 -0.53 -26.36
N ILE A 304 8.62 -1.24 -26.49
CA ILE A 304 8.22 -2.29 -25.54
C ILE A 304 9.34 -3.34 -25.44
N LYS A 305 9.85 -3.84 -26.58
CA LYS A 305 10.98 -4.79 -26.59
C LYS A 305 12.18 -4.23 -25.87
N LYS A 306 12.55 -2.99 -26.15
CA LYS A 306 13.70 -2.34 -25.53
C LYS A 306 13.55 -2.26 -24.01
N LEU A 307 12.42 -1.72 -23.52
CA LEU A 307 12.20 -1.56 -22.08
C LEU A 307 12.07 -2.89 -21.35
N ALA A 308 11.47 -3.91 -21.97
CA ALA A 308 11.44 -5.27 -21.42
C ALA A 308 12.85 -5.89 -21.34
N LYS A 309 13.71 -5.68 -22.35
CA LYS A 309 15.12 -6.08 -22.32
C LYS A 309 15.91 -5.34 -21.25
N ASP A 310 15.75 -4.03 -21.15
CA ASP A 310 16.44 -3.19 -20.15
C ASP A 310 16.08 -3.60 -18.71
N LYS A 311 14.85 -4.09 -18.50
CA LYS A 311 14.42 -4.63 -17.20
C LYS A 311 14.89 -6.07 -16.95
N LEU A 312 15.20 -6.83 -17.98
CA LEU A 312 15.59 -8.24 -17.88
C LEU A 312 17.10 -8.37 -17.60
N LYS A 313 17.46 -9.02 -16.50
CA LYS A 313 18.85 -9.31 -16.14
C LYS A 313 19.19 -10.77 -16.44
N PHE A 314 20.21 -11.01 -17.26
CA PHE A 314 20.76 -12.34 -17.46
C PHE A 314 22.05 -12.53 -16.66
N THR A 315 22.10 -13.59 -15.84
CA THR A 315 23.32 -13.99 -15.13
C THR A 315 23.77 -15.34 -15.69
N PRO A 316 24.93 -15.43 -16.36
CA PRO A 316 25.49 -16.69 -16.84
C PRO A 316 25.75 -17.66 -15.68
N LEU A 317 25.66 -18.97 -15.95
CA LEU A 317 26.09 -19.98 -14.99
C LEU A 317 27.60 -19.91 -14.77
N SER A 318 28.02 -19.98 -13.51
CA SER A 318 29.41 -20.28 -13.15
C SER A 318 29.81 -21.69 -13.57
N GLU A 319 31.11 -21.96 -13.66
CA GLU A 319 31.62 -23.30 -13.95
C GLU A 319 31.14 -24.34 -12.92
N THR A 320 31.11 -23.95 -11.64
CA THR A 320 30.59 -24.79 -10.55
C THR A 320 29.11 -25.10 -10.71
N GLU A 321 28.27 -24.10 -11.01
CA GLU A 321 26.84 -24.31 -11.22
C GLU A 321 26.58 -25.17 -12.46
N ARG A 322 27.32 -24.95 -13.55
CA ARG A 322 27.24 -25.77 -14.76
C ARG A 322 27.58 -27.23 -14.45
N ALA A 323 28.66 -27.48 -13.72
CA ALA A 323 29.05 -28.82 -13.31
C ALA A 323 27.99 -29.47 -12.39
N MET A 324 27.41 -28.69 -11.47
CA MET A 324 26.35 -29.15 -10.58
C MET A 324 25.08 -29.55 -11.36
N TYR A 325 24.55 -28.66 -12.22
CA TYR A 325 23.36 -28.97 -13.02
C TYR A 325 23.62 -30.14 -13.98
N GLN A 326 24.81 -30.20 -14.60
CA GLN A 326 25.18 -31.34 -15.43
C GLN A 326 25.20 -32.64 -14.61
N GLY A 327 25.70 -32.59 -13.37
CA GLY A 327 25.64 -33.69 -12.43
C GLY A 327 24.21 -34.16 -12.17
N ILE A 328 23.27 -33.25 -11.94
CA ILE A 328 21.83 -33.56 -11.76
C ILE A 328 21.26 -34.24 -13.02
N VAL A 329 21.52 -33.68 -14.21
CA VAL A 329 21.02 -34.22 -15.48
C VAL A 329 21.56 -35.62 -15.77
N ASN A 330 22.79 -35.93 -15.34
CA ASN A 330 23.38 -37.26 -15.51
C ASN A 330 22.58 -38.37 -14.76
N TYR A 331 21.85 -38.03 -13.69
CA TYR A 331 21.00 -38.99 -12.97
C TYR A 331 19.68 -39.32 -13.70
N LYS A 332 19.34 -38.59 -14.78
CA LYS A 332 18.12 -38.83 -15.57
C LYS A 332 18.04 -40.24 -16.15
N ALA A 333 19.18 -40.83 -16.48
CA ALA A 333 19.27 -42.18 -17.05
C ALA A 333 19.36 -43.30 -15.99
N ILE A 334 19.37 -42.96 -14.70
CA ILE A 334 19.54 -43.93 -13.61
C ILE A 334 18.17 -44.29 -13.01
N PRO A 335 17.88 -45.58 -12.75
CA PRO A 335 16.65 -46.00 -12.08
C PRO A 335 16.46 -45.28 -10.74
N GLY A 336 15.29 -44.66 -10.55
CA GLY A 336 15.01 -43.84 -9.36
C GLY A 336 15.65 -42.45 -9.37
N THR A 337 16.17 -41.99 -10.52
CA THR A 337 16.62 -40.61 -10.81
C THR A 337 17.61 -40.03 -9.78
N GLY A 338 18.33 -40.89 -9.06
CA GLY A 338 19.23 -40.49 -7.98
C GLY A 338 18.53 -39.80 -6.80
N GLY A 339 17.20 -39.95 -6.66
CA GLY A 339 16.40 -39.25 -5.66
C GLY A 339 15.92 -37.85 -6.08
N PHE A 340 16.25 -37.39 -7.29
CA PHE A 340 15.73 -36.13 -7.84
C PHE A 340 14.35 -36.33 -8.48
N SER A 341 13.45 -35.38 -8.25
CA SER A 341 12.16 -35.37 -8.97
C SER A 341 12.33 -34.97 -10.43
N ASP A 342 11.40 -35.39 -11.30
CA ASP A 342 11.37 -34.99 -12.72
C ASP A 342 11.40 -33.46 -12.91
N LYS A 343 10.78 -32.72 -11.98
CA LYS A 343 10.79 -31.26 -11.98
C LYS A 343 12.20 -30.69 -11.81
N VAL A 344 12.99 -31.27 -10.91
CA VAL A 344 14.37 -30.83 -10.64
C VAL A 344 15.27 -31.13 -11.83
N ILE A 345 15.11 -32.31 -12.44
CA ILE A 345 15.86 -32.68 -13.65
C ILE A 345 15.54 -31.71 -14.79
N ARG A 346 14.25 -31.45 -15.05
CA ARG A 346 13.83 -30.51 -16.10
C ARG A 346 14.35 -29.10 -15.85
N GLU A 347 14.31 -28.63 -14.60
CA GLU A 347 14.88 -27.33 -14.25
C GLU A 347 16.39 -27.27 -14.50
N ALA A 348 17.14 -28.33 -14.19
CA ALA A 348 18.56 -28.40 -14.49
C ALA A 348 18.85 -28.40 -16.00
N GLU A 349 18.06 -29.12 -16.80
CA GLU A 349 18.14 -29.10 -18.26
C GLU A 349 17.88 -27.68 -18.81
N ASP A 350 16.79 -27.03 -18.38
CA ASP A 350 16.43 -25.67 -18.79
C ASP A 350 17.54 -24.67 -18.46
N LYS A 351 18.18 -24.78 -17.28
CA LYS A 351 19.29 -23.91 -16.86
C LYS A 351 20.54 -24.10 -17.72
N LEU A 352 20.87 -25.35 -18.06
CA LEU A 352 22.02 -25.68 -18.91
C LEU A 352 21.81 -25.21 -20.35
N GLU A 353 20.62 -25.42 -20.92
CA GLU A 353 20.27 -24.97 -22.27
C GLU A 353 20.28 -23.44 -22.36
N THR A 354 19.68 -22.78 -21.36
CA THR A 354 19.67 -21.31 -21.25
C THR A 354 21.07 -20.75 -20.97
N GLY A 355 21.97 -21.55 -20.40
CA GLY A 355 23.33 -21.15 -20.02
C GLY A 355 23.41 -20.16 -18.85
N GLY A 356 22.31 -19.94 -18.13
CA GLY A 356 22.20 -18.94 -17.07
C GLY A 356 20.83 -18.88 -16.43
N HIS A 357 20.62 -17.86 -15.61
CA HIS A 357 19.32 -17.54 -15.03
C HIS A 357 18.91 -16.10 -15.31
N TYR A 358 17.62 -15.91 -15.58
CA TYR A 358 17.01 -14.61 -15.72
C TYR A 358 16.46 -14.11 -14.38
N SER A 359 16.70 -12.85 -14.09
CA SER A 359 16.09 -12.08 -13.00
C SER A 359 15.68 -10.71 -13.54
N VAL A 360 15.15 -9.83 -12.69
CA VAL A 360 14.76 -8.47 -13.06
C VAL A 360 15.71 -7.45 -12.44
N HIS A 361 16.04 -6.42 -13.20
CA HIS A 361 16.72 -5.24 -12.68
C HIS A 361 15.77 -4.42 -11.79
N ASN A 362 16.31 -3.90 -10.69
CA ASN A 362 15.62 -3.03 -9.74
C ASN A 362 14.26 -3.59 -9.28
N SER A 363 14.26 -4.77 -8.66
CA SER A 363 13.03 -5.43 -8.18
C SER A 363 12.23 -4.59 -7.19
N GLU A 364 12.90 -3.70 -6.47
CA GLU A 364 12.30 -2.78 -5.48
C GLU A 364 11.74 -1.48 -6.09
N PHE A 365 11.84 -1.30 -7.40
CA PHE A 365 11.33 -0.11 -8.08
C PHE A 365 9.79 -0.09 -8.08
N LEU A 366 9.19 1.02 -7.63
CA LEU A 366 7.75 1.24 -7.47
C LEU A 366 7.03 0.21 -6.58
N THR A 367 7.73 -0.52 -5.70
CA THR A 367 7.10 -1.54 -4.85
C THR A 367 6.22 -0.96 -3.74
N GLY A 368 6.42 0.32 -3.38
CA GLY A 368 5.64 0.99 -2.33
C GLY A 368 4.31 1.60 -2.81
N ALA A 369 3.91 1.36 -4.06
CA ALA A 369 2.63 1.82 -4.59
C ALA A 369 2.00 0.79 -5.53
N ASN A 370 0.68 0.79 -5.58
CA ASN A 370 -0.04 0.24 -6.72
C ASN A 370 -0.01 1.23 -7.88
N ILE A 371 -0.09 0.72 -9.11
CA ILE A 371 -0.12 1.56 -10.30
C ILE A 371 -1.43 1.37 -11.09
N SER A 372 -1.94 2.42 -11.71
CA SER A 372 -3.06 2.36 -12.65
C SER A 372 -2.82 3.23 -13.88
N VAL A 373 -3.37 2.83 -15.02
CA VAL A 373 -3.38 3.64 -16.24
C VAL A 373 -4.70 4.40 -16.34
N CYS A 374 -4.62 5.71 -16.56
CA CYS A 374 -5.80 6.52 -16.90
C CYS A 374 -6.09 6.37 -18.39
N LEU A 375 -7.18 5.68 -18.73
CA LEU A 375 -7.62 5.46 -20.10
C LEU A 375 -8.65 6.48 -20.53
N THR A 376 -8.42 7.03 -21.71
CA THR A 376 -9.26 7.98 -22.40
C THR A 376 -10.17 7.28 -23.41
N LYS A 377 -11.30 7.90 -23.75
CA LYS A 377 -12.17 7.42 -24.84
C LYS A 377 -11.43 7.43 -26.17
N GLU A 378 -10.61 8.45 -26.42
CA GLU A 378 -9.79 8.56 -27.64
C GLU A 378 -8.85 7.36 -27.81
N PHE A 379 -8.19 6.92 -26.73
CA PHE A 379 -7.36 5.71 -26.78
C PHE A 379 -8.18 4.45 -27.04
N MET A 380 -9.31 4.28 -26.35
CA MET A 380 -10.16 3.09 -26.54
C MET A 380 -10.72 3.03 -27.97
N ASP A 381 -11.14 4.15 -28.54
CA ASP A 381 -11.56 4.25 -29.94
C ASP A 381 -10.42 3.84 -30.89
N ALA A 382 -9.19 4.27 -30.61
CA ALA A 382 -8.02 3.88 -31.41
C ALA A 382 -7.70 2.38 -31.28
N VAL A 383 -7.92 1.77 -30.11
CA VAL A 383 -7.78 0.31 -29.91
C VAL A 383 -8.80 -0.45 -30.76
N GLU A 384 -10.07 -0.03 -30.74
CA GLU A 384 -11.16 -0.66 -31.50
C GLU A 384 -10.93 -0.57 -33.02
N LYS A 385 -10.46 0.59 -33.50
CA LYS A 385 -10.18 0.85 -34.92
C LYS A 385 -8.82 0.34 -35.39
N ASP A 386 -7.99 -0.15 -34.48
CA ASP A 386 -6.63 -0.59 -34.76
C ASP A 386 -5.72 0.50 -35.33
N GLU A 387 -5.81 1.70 -34.74
CA GLU A 387 -5.11 2.89 -35.19
C GLU A 387 -3.80 3.12 -34.42
N TYR A 388 -2.97 4.02 -34.95
CA TYR A 388 -1.86 4.59 -34.20
C TYR A 388 -2.36 5.64 -33.23
N TYR A 389 -1.79 5.63 -32.03
CA TYR A 389 -2.07 6.55 -30.95
C TYR A 389 -0.82 7.38 -30.63
N ASP A 390 -1.01 8.68 -30.38
CA ASP A 390 0.07 9.63 -30.17
C ASP A 390 0.43 9.73 -28.69
N LEU A 391 1.67 9.38 -28.36
CA LEU A 391 2.24 9.64 -27.05
C LEU A 391 2.83 11.05 -27.05
N LYS A 392 2.16 11.96 -26.35
CA LYS A 392 2.36 13.41 -26.49
C LYS A 392 2.41 14.12 -25.14
N PHE A 393 3.09 15.26 -25.11
CA PHE A 393 3.25 16.08 -23.90
C PHE A 393 3.43 17.56 -24.30
N PRO A 394 3.14 18.54 -23.43
CA PRO A 394 3.45 19.94 -23.71
C PRO A 394 4.84 20.17 -24.32
N ASP A 395 4.94 21.09 -25.30
CA ASP A 395 6.17 21.33 -26.08
C ASP A 395 7.20 22.20 -25.33
N VAL A 396 7.52 21.79 -24.10
CA VAL A 396 8.34 22.52 -23.13
C VAL A 396 9.74 22.88 -23.65
N GLU A 397 10.28 22.09 -24.57
CA GLU A 397 11.61 22.33 -25.12
C GLU A 397 11.63 23.52 -26.10
N ASN A 398 10.52 23.76 -26.81
CA ASN A 398 10.42 24.79 -27.83
C ASN A 398 9.63 26.02 -27.41
N TYR A 399 9.06 26.04 -26.19
CA TYR A 399 8.39 27.22 -25.65
C TYR A 399 9.32 28.43 -25.53
N ASN A 400 8.79 29.59 -25.93
CA ASN A 400 9.35 30.89 -25.62
C ASN A 400 9.11 31.26 -24.14
N GLN A 401 9.61 32.42 -23.70
CA GLN A 401 9.51 32.82 -22.29
C GLN A 401 8.06 32.97 -21.79
N VAL A 402 7.15 33.46 -22.64
CA VAL A 402 5.73 33.66 -22.31
C VAL A 402 5.02 32.31 -22.20
N GLU A 403 5.21 31.43 -23.20
CA GLU A 403 4.63 30.09 -23.19
C GLU A 403 5.14 29.25 -22.02
N MET A 404 6.44 29.36 -21.70
CA MET A 404 7.04 28.65 -20.56
C MET A 404 6.49 29.17 -19.22
N LYS A 405 6.21 30.47 -19.10
CA LYS A 405 5.56 31.03 -17.91
C LYS A 405 4.16 30.44 -17.74
N ILE A 406 3.36 30.44 -18.81
CA ILE A 406 2.01 29.85 -18.81
C ILE A 406 2.07 28.36 -18.45
N TYR A 407 3.01 27.61 -19.05
CA TYR A 407 3.23 26.21 -18.70
C TYR A 407 3.50 26.00 -17.20
N ASN A 408 4.44 26.75 -16.63
CA ASN A 408 4.81 26.60 -15.21
C ASN A 408 3.67 26.94 -14.24
N GLU A 409 2.79 27.87 -14.63
CA GLU A 409 1.67 28.38 -13.81
C GLU A 409 0.37 27.57 -14.00
N GLU A 410 0.11 27.04 -15.20
CA GLU A 410 -1.22 26.53 -15.56
C GLU A 410 -1.26 25.03 -15.93
N TRP A 411 -0.16 24.43 -16.39
CA TRP A 411 -0.18 23.03 -16.88
C TRP A 411 -0.71 22.05 -15.83
N HIS A 412 -0.28 22.19 -14.59
CA HIS A 412 -0.71 21.33 -13.48
C HIS A 412 -2.16 21.54 -13.06
N LYS A 413 -2.79 22.66 -13.44
CA LYS A 413 -4.23 22.88 -13.21
C LYS A 413 -5.08 22.22 -14.28
N VAL A 414 -4.55 22.15 -15.51
CA VAL A 414 -5.21 21.49 -16.65
C VAL A 414 -5.02 19.97 -16.58
N GLY A 415 -3.77 19.50 -16.49
CA GLY A 415 -3.41 18.10 -16.27
C GLY A 415 -3.69 17.12 -17.41
N ASP A 416 -4.35 17.57 -18.46
CA ASP A 416 -4.68 16.80 -19.66
C ASP A 416 -4.09 17.45 -20.90
N VAL A 417 -3.26 16.71 -21.62
CA VAL A 417 -2.59 17.22 -22.84
C VAL A 417 -3.58 17.55 -23.95
N ARG A 418 -4.74 16.87 -23.99
CA ARG A 418 -5.79 17.08 -24.99
C ARG A 418 -6.48 18.42 -24.75
N GLU A 419 -6.79 18.75 -23.51
CA GLU A 419 -7.35 20.05 -23.13
C GLU A 419 -6.33 21.17 -23.31
N TRP A 420 -5.06 20.91 -22.99
CA TRP A 420 -3.96 21.86 -23.23
C TRP A 420 -3.82 22.24 -24.71
N GLU A 421 -3.94 21.26 -25.60
CA GLU A 421 -3.95 21.46 -27.05
C GLU A 421 -5.18 22.26 -27.51
N LYS A 422 -6.38 21.96 -26.99
CA LYS A 422 -7.62 22.70 -27.28
C LYS A 422 -7.55 24.17 -26.86
N LEU A 423 -6.80 24.49 -25.80
CA LEU A 423 -6.53 25.87 -25.37
C LEU A 423 -5.54 26.62 -26.28
N GLY A 424 -5.04 25.96 -27.34
CA GLY A 424 -4.14 26.57 -28.33
C GLY A 424 -2.66 26.52 -27.93
N HIS A 425 -2.30 25.79 -26.88
CA HIS A 425 -0.91 25.61 -26.49
C HIS A 425 -0.25 24.50 -27.30
N ARG A 426 1.05 24.66 -27.62
CA ARG A 426 1.78 23.70 -28.44
C ARG A 426 2.05 22.40 -27.69
N VAL A 427 1.84 21.28 -28.37
CA VAL A 427 2.10 19.94 -27.86
C VAL A 427 3.10 19.25 -28.78
N ARG A 428 3.97 18.42 -28.21
CA ARG A 428 4.92 17.59 -28.94
C ARG A 428 4.48 16.15 -28.90
N VAL A 429 4.38 15.53 -30.07
CA VAL A 429 4.30 14.07 -30.20
C VAL A 429 5.72 13.50 -30.08
N TYR A 430 5.96 12.70 -29.05
CA TYR A 430 7.25 12.04 -28.82
C TYR A 430 7.36 10.76 -29.62
N ARG A 431 6.23 10.06 -29.76
CA ARG A 431 6.15 8.76 -30.41
C ARG A 431 4.72 8.44 -30.81
N LYS A 432 4.55 7.66 -31.88
CA LYS A 432 3.29 6.98 -32.20
C LYS A 432 3.41 5.50 -31.86
N ILE A 433 2.38 4.92 -31.27
CA ILE A 433 2.30 3.49 -30.93
C ILE A 433 1.00 2.92 -31.52
N ARG A 434 0.99 1.69 -32.02
CA ARG A 434 -0.27 1.04 -32.39
C ARG A 434 -1.09 0.82 -31.13
N ALA A 435 -2.32 1.33 -31.06
CA ALA A 435 -3.09 1.35 -29.82
C ALA A 435 -3.27 -0.05 -29.22
N LYS A 436 -3.44 -1.07 -30.08
CA LYS A 436 -3.50 -2.48 -29.67
C LYS A 436 -2.22 -2.99 -29.00
N GLU A 437 -1.03 -2.53 -29.40
CA GLU A 437 0.22 -2.94 -28.73
C GLU A 437 0.28 -2.42 -27.29
N LEU A 438 -0.12 -1.16 -27.06
CA LEU A 438 -0.22 -0.61 -25.72
C LEU A 438 -1.30 -1.31 -24.88
N TRP A 439 -2.46 -1.59 -25.48
CA TRP A 439 -3.53 -2.33 -24.83
C TRP A 439 -3.12 -3.76 -24.46
N ASN A 440 -2.43 -4.46 -25.35
CA ASN A 440 -1.89 -5.79 -25.10
C ASN A 440 -0.88 -5.77 -23.95
N LEU A 441 0.01 -4.77 -23.92
CA LEU A 441 0.95 -4.58 -22.82
C LEU A 441 0.22 -4.41 -21.48
N ILE A 442 -0.79 -3.54 -21.43
CA ILE A 442 -1.62 -3.32 -20.23
C ILE A 442 -2.23 -4.65 -19.77
N ASN A 443 -2.87 -5.40 -20.67
CA ASN A 443 -3.53 -6.67 -20.34
C ASN A 443 -2.56 -7.75 -19.86
N ILE A 444 -1.42 -7.91 -20.56
CA ILE A 444 -0.40 -8.90 -20.19
C ILE A 444 0.15 -8.57 -18.80
N CYS A 445 0.54 -7.32 -18.57
CA CYS A 445 1.04 -6.92 -17.26
C CYS A 445 -0.03 -7.08 -16.18
N ALA A 446 -1.25 -6.58 -16.38
CA ALA A 446 -2.33 -6.73 -15.42
C ALA A 446 -2.62 -8.20 -15.08
N THR A 447 -2.57 -9.11 -16.06
CA THR A 447 -2.78 -10.55 -15.85
C THR A 447 -1.70 -11.19 -14.99
N TYR A 448 -0.43 -10.83 -15.22
CA TYR A 448 0.71 -11.54 -14.60
C TYR A 448 1.36 -10.80 -13.42
N SER A 449 1.00 -9.54 -13.17
CA SER A 449 1.42 -8.77 -11.98
C SER A 449 0.27 -8.20 -11.16
N ALA A 450 -1.00 -8.42 -11.53
CA ALA A 450 -2.18 -7.75 -10.96
C ALA A 450 -2.16 -6.21 -11.09
N GLU A 451 -1.27 -5.69 -11.94
CA GLU A 451 -0.99 -4.27 -12.16
C GLU A 451 -0.51 -4.07 -13.61
N PRO A 452 -0.87 -2.96 -14.27
CA PRO A 452 -1.60 -1.82 -13.71
C PRO A 452 -3.11 -2.08 -13.58
N GLY A 453 -3.74 -1.38 -12.63
CA GLY A 453 -5.18 -1.16 -12.65
C GLY A 453 -5.60 -0.27 -13.82
N ILE A 454 -6.90 -0.20 -14.08
CA ILE A 454 -7.46 0.61 -15.16
C ILE A 454 -8.43 1.63 -14.57
N PHE A 455 -8.32 2.88 -15.01
CA PHE A 455 -9.24 3.94 -14.64
C PHE A 455 -9.68 4.72 -15.87
N PHE A 456 -10.98 4.69 -16.18
CA PHE A 456 -11.54 5.42 -17.32
C PHE A 456 -11.81 6.88 -16.95
N ILE A 457 -10.80 7.74 -17.12
CA ILE A 457 -10.81 9.14 -16.65
C ILE A 457 -11.94 9.97 -17.29
N ASP A 458 -12.24 9.71 -18.56
CA ASP A 458 -13.30 10.43 -19.28
C ASP A 458 -14.69 10.05 -18.76
N ASN A 459 -14.91 8.77 -18.45
CA ASN A 459 -16.18 8.31 -17.87
C ASN A 459 -16.37 8.87 -16.46
N ALA A 460 -15.31 8.85 -15.64
CA ALA A 460 -15.34 9.41 -14.28
C ALA A 460 -15.69 10.90 -14.31
N ASN A 461 -15.06 11.65 -15.22
CA ASN A 461 -15.39 13.06 -15.41
C ASN A 461 -16.79 13.25 -15.98
N ASP A 462 -17.26 12.43 -16.93
CA ASP A 462 -18.61 12.58 -17.50
C ASP A 462 -19.73 12.34 -16.51
N MET A 463 -19.49 11.52 -15.49
CA MET A 463 -20.50 11.11 -14.53
C MET A 463 -20.38 11.81 -13.17
N THR A 464 -19.29 12.55 -12.92
CA THR A 464 -19.10 13.21 -11.62
C THR A 464 -20.02 14.43 -11.44
N ASN A 465 -20.60 14.55 -10.25
CA ASN A 465 -21.33 15.76 -9.85
C ASN A 465 -20.39 16.95 -9.59
N ALA A 466 -19.08 16.72 -9.46
CA ALA A 466 -18.07 17.77 -9.25
C ALA A 466 -18.01 18.79 -10.39
N ARG A 467 -18.42 18.38 -11.60
CA ARG A 467 -18.53 19.29 -12.77
C ARG A 467 -19.47 20.46 -12.52
N ALA A 468 -20.51 20.30 -11.69
CA ALA A 468 -21.42 21.38 -11.32
C ALA A 468 -20.72 22.53 -10.56
N TYR A 469 -19.55 22.25 -9.97
CA TYR A 469 -18.73 23.21 -9.23
C TYR A 469 -17.50 23.66 -10.03
N GLY A 470 -17.41 23.32 -11.32
CA GLY A 470 -16.23 23.62 -12.14
C GLY A 470 -15.01 22.76 -11.80
N HIS A 471 -15.20 21.65 -11.08
CA HIS A 471 -14.12 20.73 -10.72
C HIS A 471 -14.10 19.51 -11.65
N GLN A 472 -12.93 18.87 -11.74
CA GLN A 472 -12.70 17.65 -12.49
C GLN A 472 -12.04 16.58 -11.62
N VAL A 473 -12.30 15.32 -11.94
CA VAL A 473 -11.59 14.17 -11.41
C VAL A 473 -10.19 14.14 -12.03
N VAL A 474 -9.16 14.03 -11.19
CA VAL A 474 -7.75 14.06 -11.60
C VAL A 474 -7.01 12.74 -11.41
N ALA A 475 -7.46 11.89 -10.48
CA ALA A 475 -6.88 10.58 -10.19
C ALA A 475 -7.98 9.67 -9.62
N THR A 476 -7.60 8.59 -8.93
CA THR A 476 -8.47 7.82 -8.03
C THR A 476 -7.68 7.50 -6.75
N ASN A 477 -8.39 7.10 -5.71
CA ASN A 477 -7.78 6.74 -4.43
C ASN A 477 -7.09 5.35 -4.48
N PRO A 478 -6.40 4.92 -3.41
CA PRO A 478 -5.74 3.62 -3.37
C PRO A 478 -6.61 2.39 -3.63
N CYS A 479 -7.94 2.51 -3.48
CA CYS A 479 -8.88 1.42 -3.66
C CYS A 479 -9.54 1.43 -5.05
N GLY A 480 -9.22 2.39 -5.92
CA GLY A 480 -9.83 2.51 -7.24
C GLY A 480 -11.33 2.82 -7.18
N ARG A 481 -11.79 3.46 -6.10
CA ARG A 481 -13.19 3.90 -5.93
C ARG A 481 -13.21 5.40 -5.80
N GLU A 482 -14.07 6.04 -6.59
CA GLU A 482 -14.43 7.45 -6.44
C GLU A 482 -15.92 7.61 -6.27
#